data_AF-A0A535Z2A5-F1
#
_entry.id   AF-A0A535Z2A5-F1
#
_cell.length_a   1.000
_cell.length_b   1.000
_cell.length_c   1.000
_cell.angle_alpha   90.00
_cell.angle_beta   90.00
_cell.angle_gamma   90.00
#
_symmetry.space_group_name_H-M   'P 1'
#
loop_
_entity.id
_entity.type
_entity.pdbx_description
1 polymer ?
#
loop_
_entity_poly.entity_id
_entity_poly.type
_entity_poly.pdbx_seq_one_letter_code
_entity_poly.pdbx_strand_id
1 'polypeptide(L)'
;MEISGRDFKDYLKERCRQRGISLHRLALLCDLNQIYFYQSINKNKENPPPWVLRRAAPHLGVTYVDLLIAAGYLSDADLDDWSERGAATYGERGERASR
;
A
#
# COMPACT_ATOMS: atom_id res chain seq x y z
N MET A 1 6.05 16.05 9.12
CA MET A 1 4.71 15.74 9.65
C MET A 1 4.75 14.26 10.01
N GLU A 2 5.04 13.93 11.26
CA GLU A 2 5.20 12.55 11.72
C GLU A 2 3.84 11.85 11.71
N ILE A 3 3.71 10.74 10.97
CA ILE A 3 2.53 9.86 11.03
C ILE A 3 2.68 8.97 12.26
N SER A 4 2.63 9.60 13.44
CA SER A 4 2.57 8.89 14.72
C SER A 4 1.09 8.60 15.01
N GLY A 5 0.64 7.40 14.65
CA GLY A 5 -0.53 6.78 15.28
C GLY A 5 -1.91 7.00 14.65
N ARG A 6 -2.03 7.22 13.33
CA ARG A 6 -3.33 7.04 12.68
C ARG A 6 -3.49 5.56 12.33
N ASP A 7 -4.49 4.89 12.92
CA ASP A 7 -4.86 3.51 12.58
C ASP A 7 -5.00 3.40 11.05
N PHE A 8 -4.39 2.39 10.44
CA PHE A 8 -4.48 2.11 9.01
C PHE A 8 -5.95 2.06 8.54
N LYS A 9 -6.86 1.61 9.41
CA LYS A 9 -8.30 1.65 9.17
C LYS A 9 -8.82 3.08 8.95
N ASP A 10 -8.35 4.05 9.72
CA ASP A 10 -8.78 5.44 9.58
C ASP A 10 -8.20 6.08 8.31
N TYR A 11 -6.98 5.70 7.94
CA TYR A 11 -6.44 6.03 6.61
C TYR A 11 -7.34 5.49 5.50
N LEU A 12 -7.75 4.21 5.56
CA LEU A 12 -8.67 3.63 4.58
C LEU A 12 -10.03 4.34 4.53
N LYS A 13 -10.62 4.69 5.69
CA LYS A 13 -11.87 5.46 5.74
C LYS A 13 -11.74 6.80 5.03
N GLU A 14 -10.64 7.50 5.23
CA GLU A 14 -10.40 8.78 4.57
C GLU A 14 -10.25 8.63 3.06
N ARG A 15 -9.49 7.63 2.58
CA ARG A 15 -9.40 7.34 1.13
C ARG A 15 -10.77 6.96 0.55
N CYS A 16 -11.56 6.15 1.25
CA CYS A 16 -12.94 5.83 0.88
C CYS A 16 -13.81 7.09 0.75
N ARG A 17 -13.73 8.01 1.73
CA ARG A 17 -14.46 9.28 1.71
C ARG A 17 -14.09 10.13 0.50
N GLN A 18 -12.80 10.24 0.18
CA GLN A 18 -12.31 10.98 -0.99
C GLN A 18 -12.81 10.38 -2.32
N ARG A 19 -13.11 9.08 -2.35
CA ARG A 19 -13.63 8.36 -3.51
C ARG A 19 -15.15 8.26 -3.54
N GLY A 20 -15.85 8.78 -2.52
CA GLY A 20 -17.30 8.67 -2.39
C GLY A 20 -17.81 7.24 -2.19
N ILE A 21 -17.00 6.34 -1.63
CA ILE A 21 -17.39 4.96 -1.33
C ILE A 21 -17.31 4.67 0.17
N SER A 22 -18.09 3.70 0.65
CA SER A 22 -17.98 3.21 2.03
C SER A 22 -16.92 2.10 2.14
N LEU A 23 -16.45 1.80 3.35
CA LEU A 23 -15.61 0.62 3.60
C LEU A 23 -16.30 -0.68 3.18
N HIS A 24 -17.62 -0.78 3.37
CA HIS A 24 -18.40 -1.91 2.89
C HIS A 24 -18.35 -2.01 1.36
N ARG A 25 -18.54 -0.88 0.65
CA ARG A 25 -18.44 -0.86 -0.81
C ARG A 25 -17.04 -1.22 -1.29
N LEU A 26 -15.99 -0.80 -0.59
CA LEU A 26 -14.62 -1.21 -0.89
C LEU A 26 -14.44 -2.73 -0.76
N ALA A 27 -14.99 -3.37 0.28
CA ALA A 27 -14.93 -4.82 0.44
C ALA A 27 -15.55 -5.56 -0.76
N LEU A 28 -16.71 -5.08 -1.24
CA LEU A 28 -17.38 -5.63 -2.42
C LEU A 28 -16.54 -5.44 -3.69
N LEU A 29 -15.95 -4.26 -3.88
CA LEU A 29 -15.10 -3.96 -5.03
C LEU A 29 -13.82 -4.80 -5.05
N CYS A 30 -13.26 -5.09 -3.88
CA CYS A 30 -12.13 -6.02 -3.72
C CYS A 30 -12.51 -7.50 -3.92
N ASP A 31 -13.79 -7.81 -4.16
CA ASP A 31 -14.31 -9.18 -4.21
C ASP A 31 -13.92 -9.99 -2.96
N LEU A 32 -14.20 -9.40 -1.80
CA LEU A 32 -13.89 -9.98 -0.49
C LEU A 32 -15.15 -10.15 0.33
N ASN A 33 -15.20 -11.25 1.08
CA ASN A 33 -16.18 -11.41 2.13
C ASN A 33 -16.03 -10.26 3.14
N GLN A 34 -17.16 -9.66 3.52
CA GLN A 34 -17.19 -8.52 4.43
C GLN A 34 -16.49 -8.82 5.76
N ILE A 35 -16.78 -9.97 6.39
CA ILE A 35 -16.17 -10.35 7.68
C ILE A 35 -14.65 -10.44 7.54
N TYR A 36 -14.18 -11.10 6.49
CA TYR A 36 -12.74 -11.22 6.21
C TYR A 36 -12.09 -9.85 6.01
N PHE A 37 -12.71 -8.96 5.22
CA PHE A 37 -12.19 -7.63 4.97
C PHE A 37 -12.11 -6.78 6.24
N TYR A 38 -13.15 -6.80 7.08
CA TYR A 38 -13.10 -6.07 8.35
C TYR A 38 -12.10 -6.67 9.33
N GLN A 39 -11.91 -7.98 9.35
CA GLN A 39 -10.87 -8.61 10.17
C GLN A 39 -9.46 -8.20 9.70
N SER A 40 -9.22 -8.12 8.39
CA SER A 40 -7.90 -7.78 7.86
C SER A 40 -7.49 -6.33 8.11
N ILE A 41 -8.44 -5.39 8.16
CA ILE A 41 -8.14 -3.96 8.37
C ILE A 41 -8.19 -3.52 9.84
N ASN A 42 -8.67 -4.36 10.76
CA ASN A 42 -9.03 -3.96 12.13
C ASN A 42 -8.24 -4.71 13.21
N LYS A 43 -7.32 -5.61 12.83
CA LYS A 43 -6.49 -6.33 13.79
C LYS A 43 -5.37 -5.41 14.29
N ASN A 44 -5.48 -4.99 15.54
CA ASN A 44 -4.48 -4.19 16.29
C ASN A 44 -3.04 -4.78 16.34
N LYS A 45 -2.78 -5.93 15.72
CA LYS A 45 -1.47 -6.60 15.70
C LYS A 45 -0.99 -7.02 14.30
N GLU A 46 -1.87 -7.05 13.30
CA GLU A 46 -1.53 -7.54 11.96
C GLU A 46 -2.15 -6.61 10.93
N ASN A 47 -1.30 -5.98 10.13
CA ASN A 47 -1.72 -5.22 8.97
C ASN A 47 -2.43 -6.14 7.96
N PRO A 48 -3.32 -5.61 7.10
CA PRO A 48 -3.96 -6.42 6.08
C PRO A 48 -2.91 -7.05 5.16
N PRO A 49 -3.07 -8.33 4.77
CA PRO A 49 -2.12 -8.98 3.88
C PRO A 49 -1.86 -8.16 2.61
N PRO A 50 -0.63 -8.15 2.07
CA PRO A 50 -0.28 -7.33 0.90
C PRO A 50 -1.20 -7.53 -0.31
N TRP A 51 -1.72 -8.74 -0.51
CA TRP A 51 -2.65 -9.02 -1.60
C TRP A 51 -4.01 -8.32 -1.43
N VAL A 52 -4.47 -8.08 -0.19
CA VAL A 52 -5.68 -7.29 0.11
C VAL A 52 -5.45 -5.83 -0.28
N LEU A 53 -4.28 -5.28 0.05
CA LEU A 53 -3.88 -3.93 -0.32
C LEU A 53 -3.84 -3.76 -1.85
N ARG A 54 -3.28 -4.75 -2.55
CA ARG A 54 -3.23 -4.75 -4.02
C ARG A 54 -4.62 -4.66 -4.66
N ARG A 55 -5.62 -5.34 -4.10
CA ARG A 55 -7.02 -5.24 -4.58
C ARG A 55 -7.67 -3.90 -4.24
N ALA A 56 -7.34 -3.31 -3.09
CA ALA A 56 -7.93 -2.05 -2.65
C ALA A 56 -7.41 -0.82 -3.42
N ALA A 57 -6.12 -0.82 -3.79
CA ALA A 57 -5.44 0.30 -4.45
C ALA A 57 -6.23 0.96 -5.61
N PRO A 58 -6.70 0.22 -6.65
CA PRO A 58 -7.40 0.82 -7.78
C PRO A 58 -8.72 1.51 -7.39
N HIS A 59 -9.39 1.04 -6.35
CA HIS A 59 -10.66 1.62 -5.88
C HIS A 59 -10.45 2.87 -5.03
N LEU A 60 -9.27 2.97 -4.39
CA LEU A 60 -8.88 4.07 -3.51
C LEU A 60 -8.15 5.20 -4.22
N GLY A 61 -7.79 5.05 -5.50
CA GLY A 61 -7.03 6.05 -6.25
C GLY A 61 -5.63 6.28 -5.65
N VAL A 62 -5.00 5.20 -5.19
CA VAL A 62 -3.61 5.16 -4.70
C VAL A 62 -2.85 4.07 -5.44
N THR A 63 -1.54 4.15 -5.43
CA THR A 63 -0.72 3.02 -5.86
C THR A 63 -0.73 1.92 -4.79
N TYR A 64 -0.38 0.71 -5.20
CA TYR A 64 -0.16 -0.39 -4.26
C TYR A 64 0.98 -0.09 -3.26
N VAL A 65 2.01 0.62 -3.72
CA VAL A 65 3.15 1.02 -2.88
C VAL A 65 2.73 1.99 -1.79
N ASP A 66 1.88 2.99 -2.11
CA ASP A 66 1.35 3.92 -1.11
C ASP A 66 0.61 3.19 0.02
N LEU A 67 -0.12 2.11 -0.30
CA LEU A 67 -0.81 1.29 0.69
C LEU A 67 0.14 0.45 1.54
N LEU A 68 1.24 -0.05 0.96
CA LEU A 68 2.26 -0.76 1.72
C LEU A 68 2.94 0.17 2.73
N ILE A 69 3.25 1.40 2.33
CA ILE A 69 3.82 2.42 3.22
C ILE A 69 2.82 2.78 4.31
N ALA A 70 1.57 3.11 3.94
CA ALA A 70 0.54 3.47 4.90
C ALA A 70 0.22 2.33 5.90
N ALA A 71 0.35 1.07 5.48
CA ALA A 71 0.20 -0.11 6.32
C ALA A 71 1.50 -0.48 7.07
N GLY A 72 2.59 0.27 6.93
CA GLY A 72 3.85 0.02 7.63
C GLY A 72 4.63 -1.22 7.15
N TYR A 73 4.36 -1.72 5.94
CA TYR A 73 5.15 -2.77 5.29
C TYR A 73 6.43 -2.24 4.64
N LEU A 74 6.43 -0.98 4.25
CA LEU A 74 7.58 -0.29 3.66
C LEU A 74 7.80 1.02 4.40
N SER A 75 9.05 1.35 4.64
CA SER A 75 9.52 2.64 5.12
C SER A 75 10.20 3.41 3.99
N ASP A 76 10.38 4.72 4.18
CA ASP A 76 11.14 5.54 3.24
C ASP A 76 12.59 5.01 3.09
N ALA A 77 13.19 4.51 4.17
CA ALA A 77 14.52 3.91 4.15
C ALA A 77 14.60 2.64 3.26
N ASP A 78 13.52 1.84 3.20
CA ASP A 78 13.46 0.67 2.32
C ASP A 78 13.43 1.10 0.84
N LEU A 79 12.78 2.22 0.54
CA LEU A 79 12.71 2.78 -0.81
C LEU A 79 14.04 3.41 -1.23
N ASP A 80 14.70 4.10 -0.30
CA ASP A 80 16.03 4.69 -0.52
C ASP A 80 17.08 3.60 -0.79
N ASP A 81 17.13 2.54 0.02
CA ASP A 81 18.04 1.39 -0.21
C ASP A 81 17.78 0.73 -1.58
N TRP A 82 16.51 0.58 -1.97
CA TRP A 82 16.17 0.05 -3.30
C TRP A 82 16.64 0.96 -4.43
N SER A 83 16.47 2.28 -4.29
CA SER A 83 16.88 3.28 -5.28
C SER A 83 18.40 3.30 -5.45
N GLU A 84 19.16 3.29 -4.36
CA GLU A 84 20.62 3.29 -4.36
C GLU A 84 21.20 2.03 -5.01
N ARG A 85 20.66 0.84 -4.70
CA ARG A 85 21.08 -0.43 -5.32
C ARG A 85 20.60 -0.58 -6.76
N GLY A 86 19.41 -0.07 -7.07
CA GLY A 86 18.83 -0.08 -8.42
C GLY A 86 19.65 0.77 -9.39
N ALA A 87 20.08 1.96 -8.96
CA ALA A 87 20.94 2.84 -9.75
C ALA A 87 22.30 2.17 -10.10
N ALA A 88 22.90 1.45 -9.14
CA ALA A 88 24.15 0.73 -9.35
C ALA A 88 24.01 -0.40 -10.41
N THR A 89 22.89 -1.14 -10.40
CA THR A 89 22.69 -2.30 -11.29
C THR A 89 22.15 -1.98 -12.68
N TYR A 90 21.53 -0.81 -12.88
CA TYR A 90 21.09 -0.33 -14.20
C TYR A 90 22.12 0.57 -14.89
N GLY A 91 23.00 1.24 -14.14
CA GLY A 91 24.13 2.00 -14.71
C GLY A 91 25.11 1.10 -15.48
N GLU A 92 25.47 -0.06 -14.93
CA GLU A 92 26.41 -0.99 -15.56
C GLU A 92 25.85 -1.69 -16.82
N ARG A 93 24.52 -1.78 -16.96
CA ARG A 93 23.87 -2.40 -18.13
C ARG A 93 23.84 -1.50 -19.36
N GLY A 94 23.87 -0.17 -19.17
CA GLY A 94 23.93 0.80 -20.27
C GLY A 94 25.30 0.87 -20.95
N GLU A 95 26.37 0.57 -20.20
CA GLU A 95 27.75 0.73 -20.67
C GLU A 95 28.26 -0.49 -21.46
N ARG A 96 27.75 -1.69 -21.17
CA ARG A 96 28.07 -2.92 -21.94
C ARG A 96 27.32 -3.04 -23.27
N ALA A 97 26.20 -2.34 -23.44
CA ALA A 97 25.41 -2.38 -24.68
C ALA A 97 25.93 -1.42 -25.78
N SER A 98 26.91 -0.58 -25.45
CA SER A 98 27.47 0.44 -26.36
C SER A 98 28.92 0.14 -26.79
N ARG A 99 29.39 -1.11 -26.61
CA ARG A 99 30.71 -1.58 -27.05
C ARG A 99 30.61 -2.73 -28.04
#